data_AF-A0A2G9T601-F1
#
_entry.id   AF-A0A2G9T601-F1
#
_cell.length_a   1.000
_cell.length_b   1.000
_cell.length_c   1.000
_cell.angle_alpha   90.00
_cell.angle_beta   90.00
_cell.angle_gamma   90.00
#
_symmetry.space_group_name_H-M   'P 1'
#
loop_
_entity.id
_entity.type
_entity.pdbx_description
1 polymer ?
#
loop_
_entity_poly.entity_id
_entity_poly.type
_entity_poly.pdbx_seq_one_letter_code
_entity_poly.pdbx_strand_id
1 'polypeptide(L)'
;GVLPKAKKHNYVIVKDYGSSIISRLSDLFKGAIKEAFPSIENVSVALTETTNPKFGDYQCNSAMAISAKLKGAGTVLRPSDVAAQIKSKVPSCDLIEKIEVVPAGFINVFLNKSFLEAQIGKIASK
;
A
#
# COMPACT_ATOMS: atom_id res chain seq x y z
N GLY A 1 8.08 -49.39 -15.00
CA GLY A 1 9.02 -48.41 -14.41
C GLY A 1 8.22 -47.29 -13.79
N VAL A 2 8.50 -46.93 -12.54
CA VAL A 2 7.79 -45.84 -11.84
C VAL A 2 8.36 -44.50 -12.32
N LEU A 3 7.49 -43.63 -12.86
CA LEU A 3 7.85 -42.27 -13.27
C LEU A 3 8.34 -41.45 -12.05
N PRO A 4 9.41 -40.66 -12.17
CA PRO A 4 9.89 -39.84 -11.07
C PRO A 4 8.88 -38.73 -10.76
N LYS A 5 8.51 -38.59 -9.48
CA LYS A 5 7.65 -37.50 -8.99
C LYS A 5 8.36 -36.16 -9.18
N ALA A 6 7.70 -35.24 -9.89
CA ALA A 6 8.18 -33.87 -10.07
C ALA A 6 8.30 -33.14 -8.72
N LYS A 7 9.47 -32.52 -8.47
CA LYS A 7 9.71 -31.68 -7.30
C LYS A 7 8.90 -30.38 -7.44
N LYS A 8 8.00 -30.10 -6.50
CA LYS A 8 7.32 -28.80 -6.39
C LYS A 8 8.34 -27.75 -5.95
N HIS A 9 8.64 -26.80 -6.83
CA HIS A 9 9.43 -25.62 -6.50
C HIS A 9 8.47 -24.52 -6.07
N ASN A 10 8.61 -24.03 -4.83
CA ASN A 10 7.91 -22.83 -4.38
C ASN A 10 8.73 -21.63 -4.83
N TYR A 11 8.27 -20.93 -5.87
CA TYR A 11 8.86 -19.67 -6.30
C TYR A 11 8.32 -18.54 -5.44
N VAL A 12 9.21 -17.78 -4.81
CA VAL A 12 8.85 -16.49 -4.19
C VAL A 12 9.19 -15.42 -5.23
N ILE A 13 8.18 -14.73 -5.75
CA ILE A 13 8.41 -13.57 -6.63
C ILE A 13 8.88 -12.43 -5.74
N VAL A 14 10.19 -12.16 -5.75
CA VAL A 14 10.75 -10.97 -5.13
C VAL A 14 10.57 -9.82 -6.12
N LYS A 15 9.71 -8.86 -5.79
CA LYS A 15 9.58 -7.63 -6.57
C LYS A 15 10.73 -6.70 -6.20
N ASP A 16 11.62 -6.45 -7.15
CA ASP A 16 12.67 -5.44 -6.99
C ASP A 16 12.16 -4.09 -7.49
N TYR A 17 12.11 -3.11 -6.58
CA TYR A 17 11.70 -1.73 -6.86
C TYR A 17 12.89 -0.77 -6.94
N GLY A 18 14.12 -1.30 -6.86
CA GLY A 18 15.31 -0.51 -6.59
C GLY A 18 15.09 0.37 -5.36
N SER A 19 15.42 1.66 -5.48
CA SER A 19 15.26 2.66 -4.41
C SER A 19 13.93 3.43 -4.45
N SER A 20 12.98 3.03 -5.31
CA SER A 20 11.71 3.76 -5.46
C SER A 20 10.77 3.53 -4.27
N ILE A 21 10.63 4.56 -3.42
CA ILE A 21 9.68 4.56 -2.30
C ILE A 21 8.24 4.52 -2.82
N ILE A 22 7.92 5.36 -3.81
CA ILE A 22 6.56 5.48 -4.34
C ILE A 22 6.07 4.16 -4.96
N SER A 23 6.94 3.41 -5.64
CA SER A 23 6.58 2.11 -6.22
C SER A 23 6.33 1.05 -5.15
N ARG A 24 7.14 1.04 -4.08
CA ARG A 24 6.96 0.13 -2.94
C ARG A 24 5.64 0.41 -2.22
N LEU A 25 5.39 1.68 -1.89
CA LEU A 25 4.13 2.11 -1.27
C LEU A 25 2.93 1.79 -2.17
N SER A 26 3.01 2.09 -3.46
CA SER A 26 1.93 1.82 -4.41
C SER A 26 1.55 0.33 -4.43
N ASP A 27 2.54 -0.59 -4.40
CA ASP A 27 2.25 -2.03 -4.36
C ASP A 27 1.62 -2.47 -3.03
N LEU A 28 2.12 -1.94 -1.90
CA LEU A 28 1.54 -2.20 -0.58
C LEU A 28 0.06 -1.78 -0.53
N PHE A 29 -0.24 -0.56 -0.97
CA PHE A 29 -1.62 -0.06 -1.01
C PHE A 29 -2.49 -0.79 -2.02
N LYS A 30 -1.92 -1.19 -3.17
CA LYS A 30 -2.64 -2.01 -4.17
C LYS A 30 -3.06 -3.36 -3.58
N GLY A 31 -2.16 -4.02 -2.86
CA GLY A 31 -2.43 -5.26 -2.14
C GLY A 31 -3.52 -5.06 -1.08
N ALA A 32 -3.35 -4.06 -0.23
CA ALA A 32 -4.29 -3.74 0.85
C ALA A 32 -5.70 -3.42 0.33
N ILE A 33 -5.81 -2.64 -0.75
CA ILE A 33 -7.09 -2.32 -1.38
C ILE A 33 -7.75 -3.58 -1.94
N LYS A 34 -6.98 -4.43 -2.65
CA LYS A 34 -7.51 -5.66 -3.22
C LYS A 34 -8.02 -6.63 -2.15
N GLU A 35 -7.33 -6.71 -1.02
CA GLU A 35 -7.77 -7.54 0.11
C GLU A 35 -9.00 -6.96 0.83
N ALA A 36 -9.05 -5.64 1.03
CA ALA A 36 -10.18 -4.98 1.67
C ALA A 36 -11.45 -5.00 0.81
N PHE A 37 -11.31 -4.85 -0.51
CA PHE A 37 -12.42 -4.70 -1.46
C PHE A 37 -12.24 -5.57 -2.71
N PRO A 38 -12.33 -6.92 -2.57
CA PRO A 38 -12.05 -7.85 -3.66
C PRO A 38 -13.05 -7.76 -4.83
N SER A 39 -14.24 -7.21 -4.59
CA SER A 39 -15.28 -7.00 -5.60
C SER A 39 -15.08 -5.75 -6.46
N ILE A 40 -14.13 -4.87 -6.12
CA ILE A 40 -13.88 -3.65 -6.88
C ILE A 40 -12.74 -3.89 -7.87
N GLU A 41 -13.09 -3.87 -9.16
CA GLU A 41 -12.11 -3.97 -10.23
C GLU A 41 -11.47 -2.62 -10.59
N ASN A 42 -10.27 -2.69 -11.17
CA ASN A 42 -9.54 -1.55 -11.75
C ASN A 42 -9.43 -0.36 -10.79
N VAL A 43 -9.08 -0.61 -9.52
CA VAL A 43 -8.80 0.48 -8.58
C VAL A 43 -7.38 0.97 -8.80
N SER A 44 -7.26 2.23 -9.19
CA SER A 44 -5.97 2.93 -9.21
C SER A 44 -5.59 3.35 -7.78
N VAL A 45 -4.33 3.13 -7.42
CA VAL A 45 -3.76 3.65 -6.18
C VAL A 45 -3.41 5.11 -6.40
N ALA A 46 -4.15 6.01 -5.77
CA ALA A 46 -3.90 7.44 -5.81
C ALA A 46 -2.96 7.79 -4.65
N LEU A 47 -1.65 7.65 -4.88
CA LEU A 47 -0.62 8.00 -3.91
C LEU A 47 0.07 9.31 -4.34
N THR A 48 0.21 10.25 -3.41
CA THR A 48 0.80 11.57 -3.69
C THR A 48 1.79 11.94 -2.59
N GLU A 49 2.89 12.62 -2.95
CA GLU A 49 3.76 13.27 -1.98
C GLU A 49 3.04 14.42 -1.29
N THR A 50 3.31 14.58 0.00
CA THR A 50 2.66 15.59 0.82
C THR A 50 3.49 16.87 0.84
N THR A 51 2.85 18.03 0.62
CA THR A 51 3.51 19.35 0.69
C THR A 51 3.59 19.94 2.10
N ASN A 52 2.84 19.37 3.05
CA ASN A 52 2.80 19.77 4.45
C ASN A 52 3.22 18.59 5.35
N PRO A 53 4.37 18.66 6.05
CA PRO A 53 4.89 17.54 6.84
C PRO A 53 3.98 17.11 7.99
N LYS A 54 2.98 17.92 8.38
CA LYS A 54 1.95 17.52 9.35
C LYS A 54 1.08 16.36 8.87
N PHE A 55 1.00 16.12 7.56
CA PHE A 55 0.21 15.02 6.98
C PHE A 55 1.07 13.84 6.52
N GLY A 56 2.33 13.77 6.97
CA GLY A 56 3.27 12.71 6.61
C GLY A 56 4.09 13.04 5.37
N ASP A 57 4.73 12.02 4.82
CA ASP A 57 5.58 12.11 3.63
C ASP A 57 4.77 11.80 2.36
N TYR A 58 3.83 10.86 2.47
CA TYR A 58 2.93 10.47 1.39
C TYR A 58 1.49 10.41 1.90
N GLN A 59 0.53 10.55 0.97
CA GLN A 59 -0.88 10.41 1.23
C GLN A 59 -1.53 9.50 0.19
N CYS A 60 -2.33 8.52 0.64
CA CYS A 60 -3.18 7.72 -0.23
C CYS A 60 -4.63 8.25 -0.20
N ASN A 61 -5.12 8.58 -1.39
CA ASN A 61 -6.41 9.25 -1.65
C ASN A 61 -7.42 8.32 -2.35
N SER A 62 -7.15 7.02 -2.40
CA SER A 62 -8.00 6.05 -3.10
C SER A 62 -9.36 5.84 -2.44
N ALA A 63 -9.51 6.14 -1.14
CA ALA A 63 -10.70 5.79 -0.38
C ALA A 63 -11.97 6.46 -0.91
N MET A 64 -11.89 7.71 -1.38
CA MET A 64 -13.04 8.44 -1.94
C MET A 64 -13.56 7.79 -3.22
N ALA A 65 -12.65 7.45 -4.14
CA ALA A 65 -13.01 6.80 -5.40
C ALA A 65 -13.58 5.39 -5.17
N ILE A 66 -13.02 4.65 -4.22
CA ILE A 66 -13.53 3.32 -3.83
C ILE A 66 -14.92 3.43 -3.21
N SER A 67 -15.13 4.37 -2.27
CA SER A 67 -16.43 4.65 -1.67
C SER A 67 -17.49 4.97 -2.74
N ALA A 68 -17.16 5.79 -3.73
CA ALA A 68 -18.06 6.10 -4.84
C ALA A 68 -18.39 4.87 -5.70
N LYS A 69 -17.39 4.03 -6.01
CA LYS A 69 -17.61 2.77 -6.75
C LYS A 69 -18.51 1.80 -5.97
N LEU A 70 -18.26 1.63 -4.67
CA LEU A 70 -19.08 0.78 -3.79
C LEU A 70 -20.53 1.24 -3.76
N LYS A 71 -20.74 2.56 -3.66
CA LYS A 71 -22.09 3.15 -3.69
C LYS A 71 -22.81 2.83 -4.99
N GLY A 72 -22.12 2.90 -6.13
CA GLY A 72 -22.65 2.50 -7.44
C GLY A 72 -23.03 1.01 -7.52
N ALA A 73 -22.37 0.15 -6.73
CA ALA A 73 -22.67 -1.27 -6.59
C ALA A 73 -23.67 -1.60 -5.47
N GLY A 74 -24.32 -0.59 -4.88
CA GLY A 74 -25.35 -0.76 -3.83
C GLY A 74 -24.81 -0.87 -2.39
N THR A 75 -23.50 -0.71 -2.17
CA THR A 75 -22.88 -0.72 -0.83
C THR A 75 -22.48 0.68 -0.41
N VAL A 76 -23.08 1.22 0.65
CA VAL A 76 -22.75 2.57 1.13
C VAL A 76 -21.74 2.49 2.28
N LEU A 77 -20.49 2.89 2.02
CA LEU A 77 -19.45 3.07 3.03
C LEU A 77 -18.87 4.48 2.93
N ARG A 78 -18.63 5.13 4.07
CA ARG A 78 -18.00 6.46 4.10
C ARG A 78 -16.53 6.34 3.69
N PRO A 79 -15.92 7.37 3.05
CA PRO A 79 -14.51 7.34 2.70
C PRO A 79 -13.57 7.04 3.89
N SER A 80 -13.90 7.52 5.10
CA SER A 80 -13.12 7.22 6.31
C SER A 80 -13.19 5.74 6.73
N ASP A 81 -14.36 5.09 6.59
CA ASP A 81 -14.50 3.66 6.86
C ASP A 81 -13.74 2.83 5.83
N VAL A 82 -13.80 3.24 4.56
CA VAL A 82 -13.00 2.64 3.47
C VAL A 82 -11.51 2.77 3.76
N ALA A 83 -11.06 3.95 4.14
CA ALA A 83 -9.67 4.23 4.49
C ALA A 83 -9.19 3.40 5.70
N ALA A 84 -10.03 3.24 6.73
CA ALA A 84 -9.74 2.40 7.88
C ALA A 84 -9.59 0.92 7.51
N GLN A 85 -10.45 0.40 6.62
CA GLN A 85 -10.32 -0.97 6.11
C GLN A 85 -9.04 -1.15 5.29
N ILE A 86 -8.70 -0.20 4.39
CA ILE A 86 -7.43 -0.23 3.66
C ILE A 86 -6.26 -0.26 4.63
N LYS A 87 -6.22 0.67 5.60
CA LYS A 87 -5.17 0.72 6.64
C LYS A 87 -5.02 -0.62 7.35
N SER A 88 -6.11 -1.29 7.71
CA SER A 88 -6.08 -2.59 8.40
C SER A 88 -5.48 -3.72 7.57
N LYS A 89 -5.41 -3.55 6.25
CA LYS A 89 -4.85 -4.52 5.29
C LYS A 89 -3.46 -4.16 4.79
N VAL A 90 -2.92 -2.99 5.15
CA VAL A 90 -1.52 -2.68 4.85
C VAL A 90 -0.65 -3.56 5.75
N PRO A 91 0.22 -4.41 5.19
CA PRO A 91 1.07 -5.27 6.00
C PRO A 91 2.12 -4.44 6.73
N SER A 92 2.50 -4.89 7.92
CA SER A 92 3.64 -4.33 8.65
C SER A 92 4.91 -4.48 7.81
N CYS A 93 5.68 -3.40 7.68
CA CYS A 93 6.94 -3.38 6.97
C CYS A 93 7.86 -2.29 7.50
N ASP A 94 9.17 -2.43 7.27
CA ASP A 94 10.16 -1.47 7.79
C ASP A 94 10.05 -0.08 7.16
N LEU A 95 9.46 0.05 5.97
CA LEU A 95 9.36 1.31 5.23
C LEU A 95 8.44 2.32 5.91
N ILE A 96 7.40 1.86 6.61
CA ILE A 96 6.32 2.70 7.13
C ILE A 96 6.43 2.75 8.65
N GLU A 97 6.57 3.95 9.21
CA GLU A 97 6.54 4.18 10.66
C GLU A 97 5.11 4.12 11.18
N LYS A 98 4.20 4.87 10.54
CA LYS A 98 2.78 4.89 10.91
C LYS A 98 1.88 5.32 9.76
N ILE A 99 0.60 4.96 9.91
CA ILE A 99 -0.49 5.38 9.02
C ILE A 99 -1.61 6.01 9.84
N GLU A 100 -2.06 7.18 9.42
CA GLU A 100 -3.16 7.92 10.03
C GLU A 100 -4.32 8.08 9.03
N VAL A 101 -5.53 7.76 9.47
CA VAL A 101 -6.75 7.99 8.67
C VAL A 101 -7.43 9.23 9.22
N VAL A 102 -7.67 10.21 8.37
CA VAL A 102 -8.39 11.43 8.74
C VAL A 102 -9.87 11.33 8.38
N PRO A 103 -10.76 12.15 8.98
CA PRO A 103 -12.20 12.05 8.77
C PRO A 103 -12.67 12.16 7.30
N ALA A 104 -11.92 12.89 6.47
CA ALA A 104 -12.21 13.02 5.04
C ALA A 104 -11.96 11.74 4.23
N GLY A 105 -11.24 10.74 4.79
CA GLY A 105 -10.86 9.51 4.09
C GLY A 105 -9.46 9.52 3.49
N PHE A 106 -8.65 10.54 3.75
CA PHE A 106 -7.24 10.50 3.39
C PHE A 106 -6.46 9.56 4.32
N ILE A 107 -5.50 8.84 3.74
CA ILE A 107 -4.59 7.96 4.47
C ILE A 107 -3.20 8.59 4.44
N ASN A 108 -2.79 9.22 5.53
CA ASN A 108 -1.48 9.84 5.70
C ASN A 108 -0.44 8.76 6.06
N VAL A 109 0.71 8.78 5.41
CA VAL A 109 1.79 7.79 5.54
C VAL A 109 3.06 8.49 5.99
N PHE A 110 3.61 8.03 7.11
CA PHE A 110 4.87 8.50 7.66
C PHE A 110 5.92 7.41 7.46
N LEU A 111 7.02 7.76 6.80
CA LEU A 111 8.11 6.85 6.51
C LEU A 111 9.00 6.65 7.73
N ASN A 112 9.51 5.45 7.88
CA ASN A 112 10.47 5.13 8.92
C ASN A 112 11.84 5.73 8.57
N LYS A 113 12.26 6.74 9.35
CA LYS A 113 13.53 7.45 9.13
C LYS A 113 14.74 6.52 9.23
N SER A 114 14.77 5.57 10.17
CA SER A 114 15.87 4.62 10.31
C SER A 114 15.98 3.69 9.10
N PHE A 115 14.85 3.31 8.50
CA PHE A 115 14.86 2.58 7.24
C PHE A 115 15.47 3.43 6.11
N LEU A 116 15.07 4.70 6.00
CA LEU A 116 15.58 5.61 4.98
C LEU A 116 17.09 5.86 5.12
N GLU A 117 17.57 6.11 6.35
CA GLU A 117 18.99 6.27 6.66
C GLU A 117 19.80 5.05 6.20
N ALA A 118 19.32 3.85 6.51
CA ALA A 118 19.98 2.61 6.09
C ALA A 118 20.00 2.45 4.56
N GLN A 119 18.93 2.82 3.85
CA GLN A 119 18.92 2.76 2.38
C GLN A 119 19.84 3.80 1.76
N ILE A 120 19.86 5.03 2.27
CA ILE A 120 20.76 6.09 1.80
C ILE A 120 22.22 5.67 2.04
N GLY A 121 22.55 5.13 3.21
CA GLY A 121 23.89 4.62 3.50
C GLY A 121 24.35 3.55 2.50
N LYS A 122 23.46 2.61 2.12
CA LYS A 122 23.75 1.59 1.10
C LYS A 122 23.97 2.18 -0.29
N ILE A 123 23.30 3.29 -0.64
CA ILE A 123 23.45 3.95 -1.93
C ILE A 123 24.74 4.77 -1.96
N ALA A 124 25.02 5.53 -0.89
CA ALA A 124 26.18 6.41 -0.79
C ALA A 124 27.51 5.67 -0.58
N SER A 125 27.46 4.42 -0.09
CA SER A 125 28.64 3.58 0.13
C SER A 125 28.97 2.67 -1.07
N LYS A 126 28.25 2.83 -2.18
CA LYS A 126 28.62 2.24 -3.48
C LYS A 126 29.55 3.17 -4.22
#